data_AF-A3TIP3-F1
#
_entry.id   AF-A3TIP3-F1
#
_cell.length_a   1.000
_cell.length_b   1.000
_cell.length_c   1.000
_cell.angle_alpha   90.00
_cell.angle_beta   90.00
_cell.angle_gamma   90.00
#
_symmetry.space_group_name_H-M   'P 1'
#
loop_
_entity.id
_entity.type
_entity.pdbx_description
1 polymer ?
#
loop_
_entity_poly.entity_id
_entity_poly.type
_entity_poly.pdbx_seq_one_letter_code
_entity_poly.pdbx_strand_id
1 'polypeptide(L)'
;MKPQLNGLADHGGDPLRPRLKDVVWGRSTDAELIVVYDQREPLVVSDPDGTIERFLELLQEGSRSVPELSHAMSSTGEPVTVADVWSVLEVLDAHGLVVDGSRLGRYDGELADRHFSNLAFFETFASLAASQEDLVDRVRSSHVLVLGTGGLNSTTIPHLAGAGVGRLTVADRDVVEAKNFARQYLYAWEQIGRPKVEEAARWIRRFDPTIEVEARHLDVTGTASVAALLDELSPDLVMSGIDTPREVDLWVNDACMARGVPLVRGGMGISTAGVWSVWPDHSPCRRCLAMQADAVNASAAEGAAEVTTRDDVHALAAQRISEGRTRVNRGIGPIAGLIGSFAAFEVLRYLTGYEEPQYAGRLLNIDLKNGCATTVRPWEKVPTCAACLGRQSSPEEPVGRERVLAHSTASG
;
A
#
# COMPACT_ATOMS: atom_id res chain seq x y z
N MET A 1 -7.30 11.87 6.25
CA MET A 1 -7.59 12.77 7.40
C MET A 1 -7.36 11.99 8.68
N LYS A 2 -6.31 12.30 9.46
CA LYS A 2 -6.01 11.59 10.73
C LYS A 2 -7.21 11.75 11.69
N PRO A 3 -7.62 10.72 12.43
CA PRO A 3 -8.68 10.84 13.43
C PRO A 3 -8.30 11.90 14.47
N GLN A 4 -9.27 12.69 14.94
CA GLN A 4 -9.03 13.64 16.03
C GLN A 4 -8.64 12.86 17.29
N LEU A 5 -7.48 13.18 17.86
CA LEU A 5 -6.87 12.46 18.99
C LEU A 5 -7.73 12.52 20.26
N ASN A 6 -8.62 13.52 20.38
CA ASN A 6 -9.56 13.70 21.49
C ASN A 6 -10.53 12.51 21.73
N GLY A 7 -10.62 11.55 20.80
CA GLY A 7 -11.42 10.32 20.97
C GLY A 7 -10.62 9.07 21.37
N LEU A 8 -9.29 9.14 21.49
CA LEU A 8 -8.42 7.98 21.76
C LEU A 8 -8.31 7.62 23.26
N ALA A 9 -9.03 8.32 24.13
CA ALA A 9 -8.81 8.26 25.57
C ALA A 9 -9.13 6.91 26.24
N ASP A 10 -9.70 5.92 25.52
CA ASP A 10 -10.20 4.70 26.18
C ASP A 10 -10.37 3.48 25.24
N HIS A 11 -9.34 3.12 24.47
CA HIS A 11 -9.40 1.90 23.65
C HIS A 11 -9.07 0.65 24.48
N GLY A 12 -10.10 -0.02 25.00
CA GLY A 12 -9.98 -1.35 25.61
C GLY A 12 -9.85 -1.38 27.14
N GLY A 13 -10.00 -0.25 27.82
CA GLY A 13 -10.00 -0.14 29.29
C GLY A 13 -8.63 0.10 29.93
N ASP A 14 -7.55 0.06 29.15
CA ASP A 14 -6.22 0.53 29.59
C ASP A 14 -5.97 1.97 29.12
N PRO A 15 -5.46 2.85 29.99
CA PRO A 15 -5.23 4.24 29.62
C PRO A 15 -4.09 4.35 28.59
N LEU A 16 -4.25 5.23 27.59
CA LEU A 16 -3.20 5.59 26.64
C LEU A 16 -1.88 5.86 27.37
N ARG A 17 -0.79 5.20 26.95
CA ARG A 17 0.57 5.41 27.50
C ARG A 17 1.49 5.92 26.40
N PRO A 18 1.54 7.25 26.16
CA PRO A 18 2.42 7.82 25.16
C PRO A 18 3.88 7.46 25.44
N ARG A 19 4.57 7.00 24.40
CA ARG A 19 5.98 6.66 24.42
C ARG A 19 6.68 7.33 23.26
N LEU A 20 7.88 7.85 23.51
CA LEU A 20 8.73 8.35 22.45
C LEU A 20 9.27 7.17 21.62
N LYS A 21 9.25 7.29 20.29
CA LYS A 21 9.95 6.35 19.40
C LYS A 21 11.46 6.43 19.61
N ASP A 22 12.25 5.71 18.82
CA ASP A 22 13.73 5.81 18.82
C ASP A 22 14.22 7.17 18.28
N VAL A 23 13.92 8.22 19.03
CA VAL A 23 14.18 9.62 18.75
C VAL A 23 15.34 10.07 19.63
N VAL A 24 16.27 10.80 19.04
CA VAL A 24 17.36 11.46 19.77
C VAL A 24 17.15 12.97 19.74
N TRP A 25 17.61 13.68 20.77
CA TRP A 25 17.54 15.14 20.81
C TRP A 25 18.78 15.75 21.44
N GLY A 26 18.98 17.05 21.20
CA GLY A 26 20.04 17.84 21.83
C GLY A 26 19.86 19.33 21.59
N ARG A 27 20.51 20.15 22.42
CA ARG A 27 20.45 21.62 22.30
C ARG A 27 21.28 22.12 21.13
N SER A 28 20.67 22.94 20.28
CA SER A 28 21.35 23.67 19.19
C SER A 28 21.84 25.04 19.67
N THR A 29 21.02 25.68 20.49
CA THR A 29 21.33 26.93 21.19
C THR A 29 20.82 26.84 22.63
N ASP A 30 21.12 27.83 23.47
CA ASP A 30 20.63 27.84 24.86
C ASP A 30 19.08 27.82 24.94
N ALA A 31 18.38 28.24 23.88
CA ALA A 31 16.92 28.33 23.84
C ALA A 31 16.24 27.37 22.85
N GLU A 32 16.98 26.53 22.13
CA GLU A 32 16.43 25.65 21.10
C GLU A 32 16.88 24.21 21.24
N LEU A 33 15.90 23.31 21.14
CA LEU A 33 16.08 21.86 21.11
C LEU A 33 15.88 21.35 19.69
N ILE A 34 16.81 20.51 19.22
CA ILE A 34 16.64 19.75 17.98
C ILE A 34 16.26 18.33 18.34
N VAL A 35 15.12 17.88 17.82
CA VAL A 35 14.58 16.52 17.96
C VAL A 35 14.69 15.80 16.63
N VAL A 36 15.33 14.64 16.60
CA VAL A 36 15.71 13.92 15.38
C VAL A 36 15.21 12.49 15.44
N TYR A 37 14.31 12.17 14.51
CA TYR A 37 13.98 10.80 14.13
C TYR A 37 14.59 10.46 12.77
N ASP A 38 14.32 11.29 11.75
CA ASP A 38 15.01 11.29 10.46
C ASP A 38 15.88 12.55 10.33
N GLN A 39 17.17 12.37 10.03
CA GLN A 39 18.13 13.47 9.86
C GLN A 39 17.75 14.45 8.74
N ARG A 40 16.89 14.04 7.80
CA ARG A 40 16.40 14.89 6.72
C ARG A 40 15.33 15.89 7.17
N GLU A 41 14.65 15.60 8.28
CA GLU A 41 13.51 16.36 8.77
C GLU A 41 13.60 16.58 10.30
N PRO A 42 14.65 17.27 10.79
CA PRO A 42 14.76 17.57 12.21
C PRO A 42 13.66 18.54 12.66
N LEU A 43 13.07 18.29 13.84
CA LEU A 43 12.14 19.22 14.48
C LEU A 43 12.92 20.15 15.41
N VAL A 44 12.87 21.45 15.12
CA VAL A 44 13.45 22.49 15.99
C VAL A 44 12.35 23.06 16.88
N VAL A 45 12.54 22.99 18.20
CA VAL A 45 11.58 23.45 19.20
C VAL A 45 12.21 24.53 20.07
N SER A 46 11.50 25.64 20.28
CA SER A 46 11.88 26.64 21.28
C SER A 46 11.68 26.06 22.68
N ASP A 47 12.75 25.97 23.46
CA ASP A 47 12.74 25.40 24.81
C ASP A 47 13.73 26.15 25.75
N PRO A 48 13.52 27.46 25.99
CA PRO A 48 14.39 28.28 26.84
C PRO A 48 14.46 27.77 28.29
N ASP A 49 13.38 27.17 28.77
CA ASP A 49 13.25 26.78 30.18
C ASP A 49 13.45 25.26 30.40
N GLY A 50 13.69 24.48 29.34
CA GLY A 50 13.92 23.04 29.42
C GLY A 50 12.67 22.18 29.64
N THR A 51 11.49 22.77 29.48
CA THR A 51 10.19 22.12 29.69
C THR A 51 9.95 21.01 28.67
N ILE A 52 10.26 21.25 27.38
CA ILE A 52 10.06 20.26 26.32
C ILE A 52 11.07 19.13 26.46
N GLU A 53 12.34 19.46 26.70
CA GLU A 53 13.39 18.47 26.96
C GLU A 53 13.00 17.52 28.10
N ARG A 54 12.49 18.04 29.22
CA ARG A 54 11.97 17.24 30.32
C ARG A 54 10.77 16.37 29.93
N PHE A 55 9.86 16.89 29.12
CA PHE A 55 8.71 16.12 28.62
C PHE A 55 9.15 14.94 27.76
N LEU A 56 10.16 15.13 26.89
CA LEU A 56 10.73 14.05 26.08
C LEU A 56 11.40 12.96 26.94
N GLU A 57 12.13 13.32 28.00
CA GLU A 57 12.67 12.35 28.96
C GLU A 57 11.58 11.48 29.57
N LEU A 58 10.47 12.09 30.03
CA LEU A 58 9.34 11.36 30.61
C LEU A 58 8.66 10.42 29.61
N LEU A 59 8.59 10.79 28.33
CA LEU A 59 8.08 9.95 27.25
C LEU A 59 9.05 8.82 26.88
N GLN A 60 10.36 9.04 26.97
CA GLN A 60 11.38 8.02 26.72
C GLN A 60 11.33 6.91 27.79
N GLU A 61 11.03 7.25 29.04
CA GLU A 61 10.77 6.27 30.11
C GLU A 61 9.55 5.37 29.81
N GLY A 62 8.59 5.83 28.98
CA GLY A 62 7.55 5.02 28.34
C GLY A 62 6.52 4.36 29.27
N SER A 63 6.44 4.78 30.54
CA SER A 63 5.63 4.11 31.58
C SER A 63 4.39 4.88 32.03
N ARG A 64 4.19 6.13 31.60
CA ARG A 64 3.16 7.04 32.15
C ARG A 64 1.97 7.22 31.22
N SER A 65 0.78 7.30 31.81
CA SER A 65 -0.45 7.77 31.17
C SER A 65 -0.48 9.30 31.08
N VAL A 66 -1.41 9.85 30.30
CA VAL A 66 -1.56 11.30 30.13
C VAL A 66 -1.76 12.06 31.47
N PRO A 67 -2.64 11.61 32.40
CA PRO A 67 -2.76 12.25 33.71
C PRO A 67 -1.47 12.17 34.56
N GLU A 68 -0.75 11.04 34.49
CA GLU A 68 0.52 10.86 35.19
C GLU A 68 1.62 11.77 34.63
N LEU A 69 1.63 12.01 33.31
CA LEU A 69 2.52 12.97 32.66
C LEU A 69 2.23 14.40 33.11
N SER A 70 0.95 14.81 33.14
CA SER A 70 0.53 16.13 33.64
C SER A 70 0.98 16.35 35.09
N HIS A 71 0.82 15.34 35.95
CA HIS A 71 1.27 15.40 37.34
C HIS A 71 2.80 15.50 37.43
N ALA A 72 3.54 14.68 36.67
CA ALA A 72 5.00 14.67 36.68
C ALA A 72 5.59 16.00 36.19
N MET A 73 5.01 16.59 35.14
CA MET A 73 5.43 17.90 34.61
C MET A 73 5.15 19.04 35.60
N SER A 74 4.05 18.97 36.34
CA SER A 74 3.70 19.98 37.35
C SER A 74 4.62 19.96 38.58
N SER A 75 5.40 18.90 38.79
CA SER A 75 6.27 18.75 39.98
C SER A 75 7.52 19.63 39.96
N THR A 76 7.88 20.18 38.80
CA THR A 76 9.13 20.92 38.56
C THR A 76 8.96 22.41 38.31
N GLY A 77 7.72 22.94 38.30
CA GLY A 77 7.47 24.33 37.94
C GLY A 77 5.99 24.73 37.92
N GLU A 78 5.58 25.40 36.84
CA GLU A 78 4.19 25.83 36.65
C GLU A 78 3.24 24.63 36.48
N PRO A 79 1.96 24.76 36.88
CA PRO A 79 0.96 23.71 36.68
C PRO A 79 0.78 23.39 35.19
N VAL A 80 1.00 22.13 34.81
CA VAL A 80 0.76 21.63 33.44
C VAL A 80 -0.51 20.80 33.46
N THR A 81 -1.54 21.22 32.73
CA THR A 81 -2.83 20.52 32.68
C THR A 81 -2.78 19.33 31.73
N VAL A 82 -3.77 18.43 31.85
CA VAL A 82 -3.97 17.32 30.90
C VAL A 82 -4.18 17.84 29.47
N ALA A 83 -4.85 18.99 29.30
CA ALA A 83 -5.05 19.59 27.98
C ALA A 83 -3.74 20.10 27.36
N ASP A 84 -2.83 20.62 28.18
CA ASP A 84 -1.50 21.04 27.73
C ASP A 84 -0.68 19.82 27.26
N VAL A 85 -0.72 18.72 28.03
CA VAL A 85 -0.07 17.46 27.64
C VAL A 85 -0.60 16.96 26.30
N TRP A 86 -1.92 16.94 26.12
CA TRP A 86 -2.52 16.58 24.84
C TRP A 86 -2.02 17.45 23.71
N SER A 87 -2.02 18.78 23.89
CA SER A 87 -1.59 19.72 22.86
C SER A 87 -0.15 19.44 22.38
N VAL A 88 0.75 19.09 23.29
CA VAL A 88 2.12 18.68 22.93
C VAL A 88 2.14 17.33 22.23
N LEU A 89 1.38 16.34 22.71
CA LEU A 89 1.28 15.03 22.08
C LEU A 89 0.71 15.10 20.66
N GLU A 90 -0.26 15.99 20.39
CA GLU A 90 -0.80 16.20 19.04
C GLU A 90 0.28 16.67 18.07
N VAL A 91 1.17 17.57 18.53
CA VAL A 91 2.31 18.05 17.73
C VAL A 91 3.31 16.92 17.51
N LEU A 92 3.70 16.19 18.57
CA LEU A 92 4.66 15.08 18.44
C LEU A 92 4.12 13.97 17.53
N ASP A 93 2.83 13.64 17.61
CA ASP A 93 2.18 12.64 16.75
C ASP A 93 2.07 13.11 15.30
N ALA A 94 1.81 14.41 15.09
CA ALA A 94 1.83 15.01 13.75
C ALA A 94 3.21 14.88 13.10
N HIS A 95 4.28 14.99 13.87
CA HIS A 95 5.66 14.75 13.44
C HIS A 95 6.10 13.28 13.49
N GLY A 96 5.20 12.36 13.89
CA GLY A 96 5.48 10.92 13.92
C GLY A 96 6.53 10.52 14.96
N LEU A 97 6.65 11.25 16.07
CA LEU A 97 7.68 11.04 17.10
C LEU A 97 7.22 10.15 18.26
N VAL A 98 5.91 9.91 18.39
CA VAL A 98 5.32 9.17 19.50
C VAL A 98 4.46 8.01 19.02
N VAL A 99 4.29 7.03 19.91
CA VAL A 99 3.45 5.85 19.75
C VAL A 99 2.75 5.53 21.07
N ASP A 100 1.63 4.84 21.02
CA ASP A 100 0.98 4.33 22.22
C ASP A 100 1.69 3.05 22.70
N GLY A 101 2.42 3.17 23.81
CA GLY A 101 3.16 2.07 24.43
C GLY A 101 2.27 0.96 24.99
N SER A 102 0.98 1.23 25.25
CA SER A 102 0.04 0.19 25.68
C SER A 102 -0.29 -0.82 24.57
N ARG A 103 -0.02 -0.45 23.31
CA ARG A 103 -0.24 -1.29 22.10
C ARG A 103 1.02 -2.00 21.63
N LEU A 104 2.03 -2.09 22.48
CA LEU A 104 3.33 -2.70 22.20
C LEU A 104 3.56 -3.91 23.11
N GLY A 105 4.43 -4.81 22.67
CA GLY A 105 4.83 -6.00 23.42
C GLY A 105 4.05 -7.26 23.06
N ARG A 106 3.23 -7.24 22.00
CA ARG A 106 2.54 -8.45 21.50
C ARG A 106 3.45 -9.30 20.62
N TYR A 107 4.55 -8.73 20.13
CA TYR A 107 5.56 -9.42 19.34
C TYR A 107 6.75 -9.75 20.25
N ASP A 108 6.93 -11.03 20.58
CA ASP A 108 8.06 -11.55 21.36
C ASP A 108 8.71 -12.77 20.68
N GLY A 109 9.90 -13.15 21.17
CA GLY A 109 10.64 -14.35 20.72
C GLY A 109 10.76 -14.48 19.19
N GLU A 110 10.41 -15.66 18.68
CA GLU A 110 10.50 -15.98 17.25
C GLU A 110 9.59 -15.09 16.38
N LEU A 111 8.46 -14.61 16.92
CA LEU A 111 7.54 -13.75 16.18
C LEU A 111 8.14 -12.34 16.00
N ALA A 112 8.78 -11.81 17.04
CA ALA A 112 9.54 -10.57 16.95
C ALA A 112 10.71 -10.70 15.97
N ASP A 113 11.47 -11.81 16.04
CA ASP A 113 12.60 -12.07 15.13
C ASP A 113 12.14 -12.17 13.66
N ARG A 114 11.03 -12.88 13.40
CA ARG A 114 10.44 -13.03 12.06
C ARG A 114 10.03 -11.68 11.45
N HIS A 115 9.56 -10.75 12.27
CA HIS A 115 9.05 -9.46 11.83
C HIS A 115 9.95 -8.27 12.21
N PHE A 116 11.19 -8.51 12.65
CA PHE A 116 12.10 -7.49 13.16
C PHE A 116 12.19 -6.25 12.25
N SER A 117 12.52 -6.46 10.97
CA SER A 117 12.62 -5.36 10.01
C SER A 117 11.26 -4.76 9.61
N ASN A 118 10.18 -5.55 9.67
CA ASN A 118 8.84 -5.05 9.36
C ASN A 118 8.37 -4.11 10.49
N LEU A 119 8.56 -4.50 11.74
CA LEU A 119 8.26 -3.69 12.93
C LEU A 119 9.04 -2.37 12.90
N ALA A 120 10.36 -2.43 12.62
CA ALA A 120 11.19 -1.24 12.51
C ALA A 120 10.75 -0.32 11.35
N PHE A 121 10.40 -0.89 10.19
CA PHE A 121 9.87 -0.10 9.07
C PHE A 121 8.55 0.59 9.45
N PHE A 122 7.60 -0.16 10.01
CA PHE A 122 6.29 0.38 10.37
C PHE A 122 6.31 1.32 11.58
N GLU A 123 7.34 1.26 12.44
CA GLU A 123 7.54 2.25 13.51
C GLU A 123 7.63 3.67 12.94
N THR A 124 8.25 3.85 11.77
CA THR A 124 8.30 5.13 11.04
C THR A 124 6.91 5.75 10.87
N PHE A 125 5.90 4.91 10.64
CA PHE A 125 4.53 5.33 10.36
C PHE A 125 3.57 5.13 11.54
N ALA A 126 4.05 4.58 12.65
CA ALA A 126 3.26 4.41 13.86
C ALA A 126 2.83 5.77 14.43
N SER A 127 1.74 5.76 15.19
CA SER A 127 1.14 6.94 15.82
C SER A 127 0.52 6.53 17.15
N LEU A 128 -0.02 7.49 17.89
CA LEU A 128 -0.87 7.20 19.04
C LEU A 128 -2.14 6.41 18.66
N ALA A 129 -2.59 6.49 17.40
CA ALA A 129 -3.79 5.80 16.92
C ALA A 129 -3.53 4.36 16.43
N ALA A 130 -2.30 4.05 16.02
CA ALA A 130 -1.92 2.74 15.50
C ALA A 130 -0.42 2.50 15.73
N SER A 131 -0.07 1.44 16.45
CA SER A 131 1.32 1.04 16.66
C SER A 131 1.89 0.30 15.44
N GLN A 132 3.20 0.12 15.39
CA GLN A 132 3.86 -0.73 14.40
C GLN A 132 3.35 -2.17 14.45
N GLU A 133 3.03 -2.68 15.63
CA GLU A 133 2.45 -4.01 15.80
C GLU A 133 1.03 -4.06 15.21
N ASP A 134 0.22 -3.00 15.39
CA ASP A 134 -1.09 -2.91 14.75
C ASP A 134 -0.96 -2.94 13.22
N LEU A 135 0.03 -2.23 12.67
CA LEU A 135 0.27 -2.21 11.22
C LEU A 135 0.72 -3.58 10.69
N VAL A 136 1.62 -4.28 11.40
CA VAL A 136 2.03 -5.65 11.03
C VAL A 136 0.85 -6.63 11.15
N ASP A 137 0.04 -6.52 12.19
CA ASP A 137 -1.16 -7.36 12.36
C ASP A 137 -2.14 -7.19 11.20
N ARG A 138 -2.36 -5.96 10.73
CA ARG A 138 -3.22 -5.71 9.55
C ARG A 138 -2.68 -6.42 8.31
N VAL A 139 -1.36 -6.41 8.08
CA VAL A 139 -0.75 -7.18 6.98
C VAL A 139 -0.99 -8.68 7.18
N ARG A 140 -0.74 -9.20 8.38
CA ARG A 140 -0.88 -10.61 8.72
C ARG A 140 -2.32 -11.12 8.71
N SER A 141 -3.30 -10.25 8.93
CA SER A 141 -4.72 -10.61 8.84
C SER A 141 -5.28 -10.50 7.42
N SER A 142 -4.52 -9.97 6.47
CA SER A 142 -5.00 -9.67 5.12
C SER A 142 -4.95 -10.87 4.18
N HIS A 143 -5.90 -10.89 3.24
CA HIS A 143 -5.96 -11.78 2.10
C HIS A 143 -5.76 -11.03 0.78
N VAL A 144 -4.70 -11.39 0.04
CA VAL A 144 -4.44 -10.85 -1.30
C VAL A 144 -4.71 -11.91 -2.37
N LEU A 145 -5.58 -11.59 -3.34
CA LEU A 145 -5.76 -12.36 -4.56
C LEU A 145 -4.77 -11.87 -5.62
N VAL A 146 -3.83 -12.73 -6.00
CA VAL A 146 -2.80 -12.45 -6.99
C VAL A 146 -3.20 -13.08 -8.33
N LEU A 147 -3.54 -12.24 -9.30
CA LEU A 147 -3.91 -12.65 -10.65
C LEU A 147 -2.66 -12.63 -11.55
N GLY A 148 -2.26 -13.81 -12.02
CA GLY A 148 -1.03 -14.07 -12.74
C GLY A 148 0.17 -14.25 -11.82
N THR A 149 1.05 -15.18 -12.16
CA THR A 149 2.32 -15.50 -11.48
C THR A 149 3.51 -15.29 -12.43
N GLY A 150 3.31 -14.43 -13.43
CA GLY A 150 4.31 -14.05 -14.42
C GLY A 150 5.41 -13.14 -13.86
N GLY A 151 6.12 -12.43 -14.75
CA GLY A 151 7.33 -11.67 -14.39
C GLY A 151 7.13 -10.69 -13.23
N LEU A 152 6.03 -9.92 -13.27
CA LEU A 152 5.70 -8.97 -12.20
C LEU A 152 5.43 -9.67 -10.86
N ASN A 153 4.45 -10.57 -10.83
CA ASN A 153 4.04 -11.15 -9.57
C ASN A 153 5.06 -12.15 -9.03
N SER A 154 5.97 -12.64 -9.87
CA SER A 154 7.13 -13.39 -9.42
C SER A 154 8.11 -12.58 -8.56
N THR A 155 8.02 -11.25 -8.54
CA THR A 155 8.78 -10.39 -7.63
C THR A 155 7.87 -9.78 -6.56
N THR A 156 6.60 -9.49 -6.85
CA THR A 156 5.64 -9.02 -5.83
C THR A 156 5.32 -10.07 -4.78
N ILE A 157 5.12 -11.35 -5.15
CA ILE A 157 4.80 -12.43 -4.20
C ILE A 157 5.88 -12.55 -3.10
N PRO A 158 7.19 -12.59 -3.41
CA PRO A 158 8.23 -12.58 -2.38
C PRO A 158 8.16 -11.38 -1.43
N HIS A 159 7.84 -10.18 -1.93
CA HIS A 159 7.70 -9.00 -1.08
C HIS A 159 6.49 -9.11 -0.14
N LEU A 160 5.34 -9.57 -0.64
CA LEU A 160 4.14 -9.77 0.19
C LEU A 160 4.35 -10.87 1.24
N ALA A 161 5.01 -11.96 0.86
CA ALA A 161 5.36 -13.03 1.79
C ALA A 161 6.37 -12.54 2.86
N GLY A 162 7.39 -11.79 2.47
CA GLY A 162 8.36 -11.19 3.39
C GLY A 162 7.71 -10.20 4.38
N ALA A 163 6.78 -9.37 3.89
CA ALA A 163 5.98 -8.47 4.72
C ALA A 163 5.06 -9.22 5.70
N GLY A 164 4.74 -10.48 5.41
CA GLY A 164 3.95 -11.35 6.27
C GLY A 164 2.46 -11.33 5.97
N VAL A 165 2.05 -11.12 4.70
CA VAL A 165 0.64 -11.25 4.31
C VAL A 165 0.14 -12.64 4.69
N GLY A 166 -0.93 -12.70 5.49
CA GLY A 166 -1.39 -13.95 6.09
C GLY A 166 -1.99 -14.94 5.09
N ARG A 167 -2.71 -14.44 4.09
CA ARG A 167 -3.31 -15.29 3.05
C ARG A 167 -3.02 -14.80 1.64
N LEU A 168 -2.55 -15.70 0.79
CA LEU A 168 -2.32 -15.48 -0.63
C LEU A 168 -3.10 -16.50 -1.47
N THR A 169 -4.06 -16.05 -2.27
CA THR A 169 -4.59 -16.89 -3.35
C THR A 169 -3.90 -16.49 -4.65
N VAL A 170 -3.22 -17.42 -5.30
CA VAL A 170 -2.57 -17.21 -6.59
C VAL A 170 -3.38 -17.86 -7.71
N ALA A 171 -3.62 -17.15 -8.80
CA ALA A 171 -4.33 -17.67 -9.96
C ALA A 171 -3.51 -17.49 -11.24
N ASP A 172 -3.26 -18.59 -11.96
CA ASP A 172 -2.55 -18.56 -13.25
C ASP A 172 -2.93 -19.80 -14.05
N ARG A 173 -2.95 -19.70 -15.39
CA ARG A 173 -3.24 -20.80 -16.32
C ARG A 173 -1.99 -21.46 -16.89
N ASP A 174 -0.87 -20.75 -16.88
CA ASP A 174 0.33 -21.11 -17.62
C ASP A 174 1.13 -22.22 -16.91
N VAL A 175 2.03 -22.83 -17.68
CA VAL A 175 3.07 -23.74 -17.18
C VAL A 175 4.44 -23.06 -17.24
N VAL A 176 5.39 -23.54 -16.44
CA VAL A 176 6.77 -23.03 -16.42
C VAL A 176 7.45 -23.35 -17.77
N GLU A 177 8.06 -22.34 -18.38
CA GLU A 177 8.80 -22.43 -19.64
C GLU A 177 10.21 -21.85 -19.49
N ALA A 178 11.17 -22.32 -20.30
CA ALA A 178 12.55 -21.83 -20.27
C ALA A 178 12.66 -20.29 -20.45
N LYS A 179 11.78 -19.67 -21.24
CA LYS A 179 11.73 -18.21 -21.44
C LYS A 179 11.34 -17.41 -20.19
N ASN A 180 10.83 -18.07 -19.15
CA ASN A 180 10.39 -17.43 -17.91
C ASN A 180 11.58 -17.03 -17.03
N PHE A 181 12.70 -17.75 -17.09
CA PHE A 181 13.89 -17.56 -16.24
C PHE A 181 14.63 -16.23 -16.46
N ALA A 182 14.27 -15.47 -17.50
CA ALA A 182 14.75 -14.10 -17.68
C ALA A 182 14.21 -13.12 -16.61
N ARG A 183 13.12 -13.47 -15.90
CA ARG A 183 12.45 -12.57 -14.94
C ARG A 183 11.55 -13.22 -13.88
N GLN A 184 11.31 -14.54 -13.93
CA GLN A 184 10.41 -15.24 -13.01
C GLN A 184 11.21 -16.12 -12.05
N TYR A 185 11.43 -15.61 -10.84
CA TYR A 185 12.26 -16.17 -9.77
C TYR A 185 11.56 -17.17 -8.85
N LEU A 186 10.24 -17.35 -8.99
CA LEU A 186 9.49 -18.35 -8.23
C LEU A 186 9.75 -19.79 -8.69
N TYR A 187 10.41 -19.97 -9.84
CA TYR A 187 10.57 -21.27 -10.48
C TYR A 187 12.03 -21.72 -10.55
N ALA A 188 12.23 -23.04 -10.47
CA ALA A 188 13.49 -23.74 -10.68
C ALA A 188 13.47 -24.48 -12.03
N TRP A 189 14.64 -24.71 -12.63
CA TRP A 189 14.78 -25.25 -13.98
C TRP A 189 14.12 -26.63 -14.15
N GLU A 190 14.16 -27.44 -13.10
CA GLU A 190 13.57 -28.78 -13.02
C GLU A 190 12.03 -28.77 -13.01
N GLN A 191 11.42 -27.59 -12.86
CA GLN A 191 9.97 -27.40 -12.82
C GLN A 191 9.37 -27.01 -14.18
N ILE A 192 10.19 -26.91 -15.24
CA ILE A 192 9.69 -26.68 -16.61
C ILE A 192 8.60 -27.71 -16.95
N GLY A 193 7.49 -27.23 -17.52
CA GLY A 193 6.30 -28.02 -17.86
C GLY A 193 5.28 -28.18 -16.73
N ARG A 194 5.59 -27.77 -15.50
CA ARG A 194 4.65 -27.82 -14.37
C ARG A 194 3.76 -26.56 -14.32
N PRO A 195 2.54 -26.64 -13.77
CA PRO A 195 1.68 -25.46 -13.59
C PRO A 195 2.38 -24.38 -12.75
N LYS A 196 2.46 -23.15 -13.28
CA LYS A 196 3.13 -22.04 -12.57
C LYS A 196 2.51 -21.77 -11.21
N VAL A 197 1.19 -21.80 -11.14
CA VAL A 197 0.44 -21.50 -9.93
C VAL A 197 0.77 -22.46 -8.78
N GLU A 198 0.97 -23.74 -9.09
CA GLU A 198 1.34 -24.76 -8.10
C GLU A 198 2.78 -24.57 -7.61
N GLU A 199 3.68 -24.20 -8.52
CA GLU A 199 5.08 -23.92 -8.18
C GLU A 199 5.22 -22.62 -7.38
N ALA A 200 4.43 -21.59 -7.70
CA ALA A 200 4.33 -20.36 -6.92
C ALA A 200 3.81 -20.63 -5.50
N ALA A 201 2.73 -21.42 -5.37
CA ALA A 201 2.21 -21.81 -4.06
C ALA A 201 3.22 -22.67 -3.27
N ARG A 202 3.93 -23.58 -3.93
CA ARG A 202 5.02 -24.36 -3.29
C ARG A 202 6.13 -23.45 -2.79
N TRP A 203 6.52 -22.43 -3.56
CA TRP A 203 7.51 -21.45 -3.13
C TRP A 203 7.04 -20.71 -1.88
N ILE A 204 5.80 -20.22 -1.86
CA ILE A 204 5.23 -19.48 -0.70
C ILE A 204 5.26 -20.36 0.56
N ARG A 205 4.73 -21.59 0.50
CA ARG A 205 4.72 -22.52 1.65
C ARG A 205 6.12 -22.82 2.20
N ARG A 206 7.11 -22.85 1.32
CA ARG A 206 8.52 -23.09 1.70
C ARG A 206 9.16 -21.84 2.29
N PHE A 207 8.84 -20.67 1.75
CA PHE A 207 9.39 -19.39 2.21
C PHE A 207 8.89 -19.06 3.62
N ASP A 208 7.58 -19.16 3.84
CA ASP A 208 6.97 -18.94 5.15
C ASP A 208 5.78 -19.88 5.35
N PRO A 209 5.91 -20.92 6.20
CA PRO A 209 4.84 -21.87 6.47
C PRO A 209 3.63 -21.29 7.19
N THR A 210 3.73 -20.07 7.75
CA THR A 210 2.61 -19.41 8.44
C THR A 210 1.62 -18.76 7.48
N ILE A 211 1.98 -18.63 6.20
CA ILE A 211 1.12 -18.05 5.17
C ILE A 211 0.16 -19.12 4.64
N GLU A 212 -1.15 -18.85 4.74
CA GLU A 212 -2.17 -19.63 4.07
C GLU A 212 -2.10 -19.37 2.57
N VAL A 213 -1.87 -20.40 1.76
CA VAL A 213 -1.76 -20.24 0.31
C VAL A 213 -2.58 -21.25 -0.48
N GLU A 214 -3.36 -20.70 -1.39
CA GLU A 214 -4.22 -21.44 -2.31
C GLU A 214 -3.80 -21.20 -3.77
N ALA A 215 -3.70 -22.29 -4.53
CA ALA A 215 -3.39 -22.27 -5.96
C ALA A 215 -4.68 -22.48 -6.78
N ARG A 216 -4.96 -21.58 -7.72
CA ARG A 216 -6.08 -21.67 -8.65
C ARG A 216 -5.57 -21.78 -10.09
N HIS A 217 -5.49 -23.00 -10.60
CA HIS A 217 -5.12 -23.25 -12.00
C HIS A 217 -6.28 -22.92 -12.94
N LEU A 218 -6.42 -21.65 -13.30
CA LEU A 218 -7.53 -21.14 -14.12
C LEU A 218 -7.10 -19.99 -15.01
N ASP A 219 -7.92 -19.73 -16.03
CA ASP A 219 -7.80 -18.58 -16.92
C ASP A 219 -8.82 -17.49 -16.55
N VAL A 220 -8.43 -16.23 -16.71
CA VAL A 220 -9.34 -15.10 -16.59
C VAL A 220 -9.97 -14.86 -17.96
N THR A 221 -11.20 -15.33 -18.13
CA THR A 221 -11.91 -15.32 -19.42
C THR A 221 -12.89 -14.16 -19.57
N GLY A 222 -13.10 -13.37 -18.51
CA GLY A 222 -13.96 -12.19 -18.53
C GLY A 222 -14.22 -11.61 -17.14
N THR A 223 -15.01 -10.53 -17.07
CA THR A 223 -15.44 -9.93 -15.78
C THR A 223 -16.10 -10.96 -14.87
N ALA A 224 -16.92 -11.86 -15.43
CA ALA A 224 -17.64 -12.88 -14.67
C ALA A 224 -16.71 -13.90 -13.97
N SER A 225 -15.58 -14.27 -14.58
CA SER A 225 -14.64 -15.22 -13.97
C SER A 225 -13.92 -14.58 -12.78
N VAL A 226 -13.54 -13.30 -12.88
CA VAL A 226 -12.95 -12.56 -11.76
C VAL A 226 -13.99 -12.34 -10.66
N ALA A 227 -15.21 -11.97 -11.03
CA ALA A 227 -16.34 -11.80 -10.13
C ALA A 227 -16.58 -13.05 -9.26
N ALA A 228 -16.62 -14.24 -9.87
CA ALA A 228 -16.78 -15.49 -9.14
C ALA A 228 -15.67 -15.73 -8.11
N LEU A 229 -14.41 -15.43 -8.45
CA LEU A 229 -13.30 -15.53 -7.51
C LEU A 229 -13.44 -14.56 -6.36
N LEU A 230 -13.84 -13.32 -6.63
CA LEU A 230 -14.02 -12.32 -5.57
C LEU A 230 -15.19 -12.68 -4.65
N ASP A 231 -16.28 -13.25 -5.17
CA ASP A 231 -17.42 -13.71 -4.36
C ASP A 231 -17.03 -14.90 -3.47
N GLU A 232 -16.28 -15.85 -4.01
CA GLU A 232 -15.82 -17.04 -3.29
C GLU A 232 -14.78 -16.69 -2.20
N LEU A 233 -13.81 -15.84 -2.55
CA LEU A 233 -12.60 -15.62 -1.76
C LEU A 233 -12.68 -14.41 -0.83
N SER A 234 -13.54 -13.43 -1.16
CA SER A 234 -13.66 -12.15 -0.46
C SER A 234 -12.31 -11.52 -0.08
N PRO A 235 -11.35 -11.36 -1.02
CA PRO A 235 -10.03 -10.84 -0.69
C PRO A 235 -10.09 -9.36 -0.32
N ASP A 236 -9.15 -8.91 0.50
CA ASP A 236 -9.01 -7.50 0.87
C ASP A 236 -8.46 -6.66 -0.29
N LEU A 237 -7.70 -7.29 -1.20
CA LEU A 237 -7.10 -6.62 -2.35
C LEU A 237 -6.81 -7.61 -3.50
N VAL A 238 -6.90 -7.10 -4.74
CA VAL A 238 -6.42 -7.79 -5.94
C VAL A 238 -5.10 -7.21 -6.42
N MET A 239 -4.09 -8.06 -6.59
CA MET A 239 -2.84 -7.73 -7.28
C MET A 239 -2.83 -8.38 -8.66
N SER A 240 -2.97 -7.58 -9.73
CA SER A 240 -3.01 -8.08 -11.10
C SER A 240 -1.70 -7.84 -11.86
N GLY A 241 -1.16 -8.93 -12.41
CA GLY A 241 -0.03 -8.93 -13.33
C GLY A 241 -0.34 -9.62 -14.66
N ILE A 242 -1.62 -9.82 -14.98
CA ILE A 242 -2.06 -10.42 -16.26
C ILE A 242 -2.02 -9.34 -17.35
N ASP A 243 -1.46 -9.68 -18.51
CA ASP A 243 -1.25 -8.74 -19.63
C ASP A 243 -1.99 -9.13 -20.92
N THR A 244 -2.68 -10.28 -20.90
CA THR A 244 -3.34 -10.90 -22.06
C THR A 244 -4.66 -11.54 -21.61
N PRO A 245 -5.77 -11.33 -22.34
CA PRO A 245 -5.93 -10.48 -23.52
C PRO A 245 -5.91 -8.98 -23.20
N ARG A 246 -6.00 -8.12 -24.23
CA ARG A 246 -5.86 -6.65 -24.10
C ARG A 246 -6.89 -6.05 -23.11
N GLU A 247 -8.06 -6.67 -23.03
CA GLU A 247 -9.22 -6.26 -22.25
C GLU A 247 -9.14 -6.67 -20.78
N VAL A 248 -8.16 -7.50 -20.39
CA VAL A 248 -8.10 -8.10 -19.05
C VAL A 248 -8.09 -7.06 -17.92
N ASP A 249 -7.38 -5.94 -18.11
CA ASP A 249 -7.35 -4.83 -17.14
C ASP A 249 -8.77 -4.25 -16.89
N LEU A 250 -9.63 -4.22 -17.91
CA LEU A 250 -11.03 -3.76 -17.78
C LEU A 250 -11.90 -4.81 -17.09
N TRP A 251 -11.71 -6.09 -17.42
CA TRP A 251 -12.45 -7.18 -16.77
C TRP A 251 -12.20 -7.24 -15.27
N VAL A 252 -10.94 -7.16 -14.86
CA VAL A 252 -10.56 -7.14 -13.44
C VAL A 252 -11.09 -5.87 -12.78
N ASN A 253 -10.90 -4.70 -13.40
CA ASN A 253 -11.42 -3.43 -12.89
C ASN A 253 -12.92 -3.49 -12.60
N ASP A 254 -13.71 -3.99 -13.55
CA ASP A 254 -15.17 -3.98 -13.40
C ASP A 254 -15.63 -4.92 -12.29
N ALA A 255 -15.01 -6.09 -12.17
CA ALA A 255 -15.31 -7.03 -11.10
C ALA A 255 -14.96 -6.44 -9.73
N CYS A 256 -13.78 -5.82 -9.61
CA CYS A 256 -13.30 -5.13 -8.41
C CYS A 256 -14.20 -3.94 -8.02
N MET A 257 -14.53 -3.06 -8.98
CA MET A 257 -15.40 -1.91 -8.76
C MET A 257 -16.80 -2.33 -8.27
N ALA A 258 -17.38 -3.37 -8.88
CA ALA A 258 -18.70 -3.88 -8.49
C ALA A 258 -18.72 -4.44 -7.05
N ARG A 259 -17.58 -4.91 -6.53
CA ARG A 259 -17.47 -5.52 -5.19
C ARG A 259 -16.81 -4.62 -4.15
N GLY A 260 -16.35 -3.45 -4.56
CA GLY A 260 -15.61 -2.55 -3.66
C GLY A 260 -14.24 -3.09 -3.25
N VAL A 261 -13.63 -3.97 -4.05
CA VAL A 261 -12.29 -4.54 -3.77
C VAL A 261 -11.22 -3.68 -4.45
N PRO A 262 -10.22 -3.14 -3.72
CA PRO A 262 -9.08 -2.46 -4.30
C PRO A 262 -8.31 -3.30 -5.33
N LEU A 263 -7.75 -2.63 -6.34
CA LEU A 263 -6.95 -3.26 -7.39
C LEU A 263 -5.60 -2.56 -7.49
N VAL A 264 -4.51 -3.31 -7.40
CA VAL A 264 -3.16 -2.87 -7.77
C VAL A 264 -2.75 -3.60 -9.04
N ARG A 265 -2.14 -2.88 -9.99
CA ARG A 265 -1.74 -3.42 -11.28
C ARG A 265 -0.39 -2.85 -11.69
N GLY A 266 0.57 -3.72 -11.99
CA GLY A 266 1.84 -3.35 -12.61
C GLY A 266 1.97 -3.83 -14.05
N GLY A 267 2.80 -3.19 -14.86
CA GLY A 267 3.14 -3.70 -16.18
C GLY A 267 4.13 -2.85 -16.94
N MET A 268 4.40 -3.24 -18.17
CA MET A 268 5.45 -2.61 -18.97
C MET A 268 5.04 -2.36 -20.41
N GLY A 269 5.50 -1.23 -20.93
CA GLY A 269 5.57 -0.92 -22.35
C GLY A 269 6.92 -1.33 -22.95
N ILE A 270 7.28 -0.70 -24.07
CA ILE A 270 8.54 -0.99 -24.77
C ILE A 270 9.76 -0.45 -24.00
N SER A 271 9.67 0.78 -23.53
CA SER A 271 10.73 1.47 -22.77
C SER A 271 10.19 2.20 -21.54
N THR A 272 9.01 1.80 -21.11
CA THR A 272 8.37 2.33 -19.91
C THR A 272 7.85 1.17 -19.08
N ALA A 273 7.79 1.38 -17.78
CA ALA A 273 7.24 0.47 -16.80
C ALA A 273 6.35 1.26 -15.86
N GLY A 274 5.40 0.62 -15.18
CA GLY A 274 4.57 1.37 -14.26
C GLY A 274 3.65 0.55 -13.39
N VAL A 275 3.21 1.21 -12.32
CA VAL A 275 2.24 0.71 -11.35
C VAL A 275 1.10 1.71 -11.28
N TRP A 276 -0.11 1.20 -11.21
CA TRP A 276 -1.31 1.99 -10.94
C TRP A 276 -2.25 1.18 -10.07
N SER A 277 -3.14 1.86 -9.36
CA SER A 277 -4.16 1.21 -8.55
C SER A 277 -5.52 1.90 -8.70
N VAL A 278 -6.56 1.22 -8.24
CA VAL A 278 -7.92 1.73 -8.17
C VAL A 278 -8.44 1.49 -6.76
N TRP A 279 -8.90 2.56 -6.14
CA TRP A 279 -9.65 2.52 -4.90
C TRP A 279 -11.12 2.77 -5.21
N PRO A 280 -11.97 1.73 -5.16
CA PRO A 280 -13.41 1.88 -5.35
C PRO A 280 -13.97 3.03 -4.51
N ASP A 281 -14.80 3.86 -5.12
CA ASP A 281 -15.39 5.11 -4.62
C ASP A 281 -14.46 6.29 -4.32
N HIS A 282 -13.17 6.06 -4.12
CA HIS A 282 -12.22 7.10 -3.70
C HIS A 282 -11.36 7.60 -4.86
N SER A 283 -11.15 6.78 -5.90
CA SER A 283 -10.33 7.14 -7.06
C SER A 283 -11.07 6.95 -8.38
N PRO A 284 -10.63 7.61 -9.47
CA PRO A 284 -11.07 7.24 -10.81
C PRO A 284 -10.61 5.81 -11.13
N CYS A 285 -11.45 5.05 -11.83
CA CYS A 285 -11.18 3.65 -12.17
C CYS A 285 -10.50 3.50 -13.53
N ARG A 286 -10.12 2.27 -13.90
CA ARG A 286 -9.44 1.98 -15.18
C ARG A 286 -10.31 2.28 -16.40
N ARG A 287 -11.64 2.18 -16.29
CA ARG A 287 -12.59 2.61 -17.35
C ARG A 287 -12.57 4.12 -17.57
N CYS A 288 -12.41 4.93 -16.53
CA CYS A 288 -12.28 6.38 -16.68
C CYS A 288 -11.07 6.74 -17.57
N LEU A 289 -9.94 6.05 -17.37
CA LEU A 289 -8.75 6.21 -18.21
C LEU A 289 -8.99 5.75 -19.66
N ALA A 290 -9.70 4.63 -19.87
CA ALA A 290 -10.04 4.16 -21.20
C ALA A 290 -10.94 5.16 -21.96
N MET A 291 -11.98 5.68 -21.30
CA MET A 291 -12.90 6.67 -21.87
C MET A 291 -12.18 7.98 -22.23
N GLN A 292 -11.22 8.43 -21.42
CA GLN A 292 -10.38 9.58 -21.75
C GLN A 292 -9.54 9.33 -23.01
N ALA A 293 -8.91 8.15 -23.13
CA ALA A 293 -8.15 7.80 -24.32
C ALA A 293 -9.05 7.74 -25.57
N ASP A 294 -10.26 7.19 -25.45
CA ASP A 294 -11.23 7.12 -26.55
C ASP A 294 -11.72 8.51 -26.97
N ALA A 295 -11.97 9.41 -26.02
CA ALA A 295 -12.35 10.79 -26.30
C ALA A 295 -11.26 11.53 -27.09
N VAL A 296 -9.99 11.40 -26.66
CA VAL A 296 -8.84 11.99 -27.38
C VAL A 296 -8.71 11.42 -28.80
N ASN A 297 -8.88 10.10 -28.95
CA ASN A 297 -8.85 9.44 -30.25
C ASN A 297 -9.97 9.91 -31.18
N ALA A 298 -11.20 10.04 -30.67
CA ALA A 298 -12.37 10.49 -31.43
C ALA A 298 -12.19 11.92 -31.91
N SER A 299 -11.80 12.84 -31.04
CA SER A 299 -11.58 14.24 -31.40
C SER A 299 -10.47 14.40 -32.45
N ALA A 300 -9.44 13.56 -32.41
CA ALA A 300 -8.40 13.56 -33.44
C ALA A 300 -8.81 12.96 -34.78
N ALA A 301 -9.79 12.04 -34.80
CA ALA A 301 -10.31 11.45 -36.04
C ALA A 301 -11.28 12.40 -36.77
N GLU A 302 -12.03 13.21 -36.02
CA GLU A 302 -13.01 14.17 -36.56
C GLU A 302 -12.38 15.48 -37.04
N GLY A 303 -11.06 15.64 -36.92
CA GLY A 303 -10.36 16.91 -37.20
C GLY A 303 -10.82 18.07 -36.30
N ALA A 304 -11.56 17.74 -35.22
CA ALA A 304 -12.29 18.67 -34.36
C ALA A 304 -11.64 18.84 -32.98
N ALA A 305 -10.60 18.07 -32.65
CA ALA A 305 -9.78 18.42 -31.51
C ALA A 305 -9.08 19.76 -31.78
N GLU A 306 -9.13 20.62 -30.78
CA GLU A 306 -7.96 21.40 -30.37
C GLU A 306 -6.77 20.45 -30.12
N VAL A 307 -6.25 19.80 -31.19
CA VAL A 307 -4.96 19.12 -31.17
C VAL A 307 -3.95 20.26 -31.23
N THR A 308 -3.64 20.82 -30.07
CA THR A 308 -2.91 22.09 -29.99
C THR A 308 -1.44 21.96 -30.38
N THR A 309 -0.93 20.74 -30.64
CA THR A 309 0.43 20.54 -31.13
C THR A 309 0.55 19.45 -32.20
N ARG A 310 1.53 19.62 -33.10
CA ARG A 310 1.93 18.62 -34.10
C ARG A 310 2.31 17.27 -33.46
N ASP A 311 2.79 17.31 -32.22
CA ASP A 311 3.29 16.14 -31.50
C ASP A 311 2.15 15.21 -31.04
N ASP A 312 0.98 15.76 -30.71
CA ASP A 312 -0.21 15.00 -30.33
C ASP A 312 -0.76 14.18 -31.52
N VAL A 313 -0.82 14.79 -32.72
CA VAL A 313 -1.20 14.08 -33.97
C VAL A 313 -0.26 12.91 -34.23
N HIS A 314 1.05 13.12 -34.08
CA HIS A 314 2.06 12.07 -34.26
C HIS A 314 1.94 10.96 -33.21
N ALA A 315 1.65 11.30 -31.96
CA ALA A 315 1.44 10.31 -30.89
C ALA A 315 0.24 9.40 -31.19
N LEU A 316 -0.88 9.99 -31.63
CA LEU A 316 -2.10 9.26 -31.97
C LEU A 316 -1.95 8.40 -33.23
N ALA A 317 -1.23 8.90 -34.25
CA ALA A 317 -0.88 8.11 -35.42
C ALA A 317 0.04 6.93 -35.05
N ALA A 318 1.04 7.17 -34.20
CA ALA A 318 1.95 6.13 -33.71
C ALA A 318 1.22 5.04 -32.92
N GLN A 319 0.22 5.42 -32.11
CA GLN A 319 -0.64 4.47 -31.40
C GLN A 319 -1.39 3.57 -32.37
N ARG A 320 -2.12 4.15 -33.33
CA ARG A 320 -2.89 3.41 -34.35
C ARG A 320 -2.02 2.47 -35.20
N ILE A 321 -0.88 2.96 -35.69
CA ILE A 321 0.08 2.15 -36.45
C ILE A 321 0.59 0.96 -35.60
N SER A 322 0.73 1.15 -34.29
CA SER A 322 1.22 0.12 -33.38
C SER A 322 0.18 -0.94 -33.01
N GLU A 323 -1.10 -0.76 -33.34
CA GLU A 323 -2.17 -1.70 -32.96
C GLU A 323 -2.02 -3.09 -33.59
N GLY A 324 -1.48 -3.16 -34.81
CA GLY A 324 -1.18 -4.42 -35.51
C GLY A 324 0.16 -5.06 -35.14
N ARG A 325 0.94 -4.46 -34.24
CA ARG A 325 2.31 -4.92 -33.95
C ARG A 325 2.29 -6.12 -33.00
N THR A 326 3.00 -7.18 -33.36
CA THR A 326 3.19 -8.35 -32.49
C THR A 326 3.77 -7.92 -31.13
N ARG A 327 3.08 -8.26 -30.05
CA ARG A 327 3.57 -8.02 -28.68
C ARG A 327 4.72 -8.98 -28.38
N VAL A 328 5.91 -8.42 -28.22
CA VAL A 328 7.07 -9.12 -27.69
C VAL A 328 7.21 -8.77 -26.22
N ASN A 329 7.25 -9.78 -25.34
CA ASN A 329 7.51 -9.56 -23.93
C ASN A 329 8.99 -9.13 -23.76
N ARG A 330 9.20 -7.87 -23.38
CA ARG A 330 10.53 -7.26 -23.18
C ARG A 330 10.96 -7.28 -21.71
N GLY A 331 10.24 -8.03 -20.87
CA GLY A 331 10.51 -8.11 -19.44
C GLY A 331 11.83 -8.82 -19.16
N ILE A 332 12.68 -8.14 -18.42
CA ILE A 332 13.87 -8.70 -17.78
C ILE A 332 13.77 -8.52 -16.26
N GLY A 333 14.54 -9.31 -15.54
CA GLY A 333 14.61 -9.34 -14.07
C GLY A 333 14.58 -7.97 -13.39
N PRO A 334 15.50 -7.03 -13.70
CA PRO A 334 15.52 -5.72 -13.04
C PRO A 334 14.24 -4.90 -13.19
N ILE A 335 13.60 -4.94 -14.37
CA ILE A 335 12.34 -4.23 -14.60
C ILE A 335 11.21 -4.87 -13.79
N ALA A 336 11.15 -6.21 -13.80
CA ALA A 336 10.19 -6.94 -12.98
C ALA A 336 10.40 -6.67 -11.48
N GLY A 337 11.65 -6.59 -11.03
CA GLY A 337 12.01 -6.21 -9.66
C GLY A 337 11.45 -4.83 -9.31
N LEU A 338 11.77 -3.80 -10.10
CA LEU A 338 11.29 -2.43 -9.85
C LEU A 338 9.77 -2.35 -9.75
N ILE A 339 9.06 -2.86 -10.75
CA ILE A 339 7.59 -2.79 -10.75
C ILE A 339 7.02 -3.63 -9.60
N GLY A 340 7.61 -4.80 -9.32
CA GLY A 340 7.16 -5.69 -8.27
C GLY A 340 7.27 -5.07 -6.87
N SER A 341 8.37 -4.36 -6.60
CA SER A 341 8.59 -3.64 -5.35
C SER A 341 7.63 -2.45 -5.21
N PHE A 342 7.46 -1.63 -6.25
CA PHE A 342 6.49 -0.52 -6.21
C PHE A 342 5.05 -1.00 -6.03
N ALA A 343 4.68 -2.10 -6.68
CA ALA A 343 3.37 -2.71 -6.50
C ALA A 343 3.19 -3.26 -5.08
N ALA A 344 4.21 -3.91 -4.51
CA ALA A 344 4.15 -4.42 -3.14
C ALA A 344 3.96 -3.28 -2.12
N PHE A 345 4.69 -2.16 -2.26
CA PHE A 345 4.46 -0.98 -1.41
C PHE A 345 3.03 -0.45 -1.53
N GLU A 346 2.50 -0.36 -2.75
CA GLU A 346 1.13 0.09 -2.95
C GLU A 346 0.10 -0.86 -2.30
N VAL A 347 0.31 -2.18 -2.40
CA VAL A 347 -0.50 -3.16 -1.66
C VAL A 347 -0.42 -2.91 -0.17
N LEU A 348 0.78 -2.75 0.41
CA LEU A 348 0.94 -2.52 1.84
C LEU A 348 0.25 -1.24 2.32
N ARG A 349 0.22 -0.17 1.50
CA ARG A 349 -0.56 1.05 1.83
C ARG A 349 -2.06 0.75 1.96
N TYR A 350 -2.63 -0.05 1.06
CA TYR A 350 -4.02 -0.47 1.18
C TYR A 350 -4.29 -1.34 2.40
N LEU A 351 -3.41 -2.31 2.69
CA LEU A 351 -3.64 -3.27 3.78
C LEU A 351 -3.51 -2.61 5.16
N THR A 352 -2.60 -1.64 5.29
CA THR A 352 -2.25 -1.07 6.59
C THR A 352 -2.85 0.32 6.85
N GLY A 353 -3.06 1.11 5.80
CA GLY A 353 -3.37 2.53 5.90
C GLY A 353 -2.25 3.39 6.51
N TYR A 354 -0.98 2.91 6.52
CA TYR A 354 0.15 3.70 7.05
C TYR A 354 0.40 4.98 6.23
N GLU A 355 0.06 4.92 4.93
CA GLU A 355 -0.03 6.05 4.00
C GLU A 355 -1.26 5.85 3.13
N GLU A 356 -1.82 6.95 2.61
CA GLU A 356 -2.83 6.86 1.55
C GLU A 356 -2.22 6.19 0.30
N PRO A 357 -2.96 5.33 -0.42
CA PRO A 357 -2.52 4.74 -1.69
C PRO A 357 -2.05 5.81 -2.68
N GLN A 358 -0.79 5.72 -3.12
CA GLN A 358 -0.13 6.76 -3.89
C GLN A 358 -0.43 6.67 -5.39
N TYR A 359 -0.88 5.51 -5.85
CA TYR A 359 -1.15 5.21 -7.26
C TYR A 359 -2.64 5.02 -7.55
N ALA A 360 -3.52 5.31 -6.58
CA ALA A 360 -4.96 5.21 -6.75
C ALA A 360 -5.43 6.30 -7.73
N GLY A 361 -5.87 5.90 -8.92
CA GLY A 361 -6.21 6.87 -9.97
C GLY A 361 -5.00 7.56 -10.61
N ARG A 362 -3.78 7.02 -10.40
CA ARG A 362 -2.53 7.61 -10.89
C ARG A 362 -1.59 6.54 -11.43
N LEU A 363 -0.88 6.86 -12.51
CA LEU A 363 0.15 6.00 -13.07
C LEU A 363 1.52 6.45 -12.58
N LEU A 364 2.18 5.62 -11.78
CA LEU A 364 3.63 5.67 -11.65
C LEU A 364 4.22 5.20 -12.98
N ASN A 365 4.93 6.07 -13.68
CA ASN A 365 5.68 5.75 -14.89
C ASN A 365 7.19 5.79 -14.59
N ILE A 366 7.88 4.73 -14.96
CA ILE A 366 9.33 4.54 -14.87
C ILE A 366 9.88 4.58 -16.29
N ASP A 367 10.75 5.55 -16.59
CA ASP A 367 11.42 5.68 -17.88
C ASP A 367 12.68 4.83 -17.94
N LEU A 368 12.62 3.70 -18.66
CA LEU A 368 13.72 2.74 -18.72
C LEU A 368 14.89 3.20 -19.59
N LYS A 369 14.75 4.31 -20.33
CA LYS A 369 15.85 4.89 -21.13
C LYS A 369 16.58 6.01 -20.38
N ASN A 370 15.88 6.74 -19.53
CA ASN A 370 16.40 7.91 -18.83
C ASN A 370 16.67 7.60 -17.35
N GLY A 371 17.54 6.61 -17.11
CA GLY A 371 18.01 6.28 -15.76
C GLY A 371 16.92 5.80 -14.80
N CYS A 372 15.81 5.23 -15.31
CA CYS A 372 14.65 4.83 -14.51
C CYS A 372 13.96 6.00 -13.79
N ALA A 373 14.04 7.22 -14.35
CA ALA A 373 13.34 8.37 -13.80
C ALA A 373 11.84 8.09 -13.63
N THR A 374 11.31 8.43 -12.45
CA THR A 374 9.91 8.18 -12.08
C THR A 374 9.07 9.43 -12.17
N THR A 375 7.87 9.30 -12.73
CA THR A 375 6.85 10.36 -12.73
C THR A 375 5.51 9.77 -12.32
N VAL A 376 4.66 10.55 -11.64
CA VAL A 376 3.30 10.14 -11.30
C VAL A 376 2.33 11.00 -12.10
N ARG A 377 1.45 10.36 -12.87
CA ARG A 377 0.45 11.05 -13.69
C ARG A 377 -0.96 10.64 -13.27
N PRO A 378 -1.79 11.56 -12.74
CA PRO A 378 -3.19 11.27 -12.46
C PRO A 378 -3.98 11.11 -13.76
N TRP A 379 -5.11 10.40 -13.69
CA TRP A 379 -6.17 10.50 -14.69
C TRP A 379 -7.49 10.92 -14.03
N GLU A 380 -8.43 11.45 -14.79
CA GLU A 380 -9.63 12.05 -14.22
C GLU A 380 -10.78 11.07 -14.04
N LYS A 381 -11.71 11.39 -13.14
CA LYS A 381 -12.97 10.63 -12.97
C LYS A 381 -13.94 11.09 -14.03
N VAL A 382 -14.43 10.15 -14.84
CA VAL A 382 -15.45 10.43 -15.86
C VAL A 382 -16.84 10.26 -15.22
N PRO A 383 -17.68 11.31 -15.15
CA PRO A 383 -18.98 11.26 -14.46
C PRO A 383 -19.93 10.19 -15.00
N THR A 384 -19.84 9.87 -16.29
CA THR A 384 -20.68 8.88 -16.98
C THR A 384 -20.11 7.46 -16.95
N CYS A 385 -19.00 7.23 -16.23
CA CYS A 385 -18.38 5.91 -16.15
C CYS A 385 -19.29 4.89 -15.44
N ALA A 386 -19.82 3.93 -16.20
CA ALA A 386 -20.73 2.90 -15.69
C ALA A 386 -20.17 2.10 -14.50
N ALA A 387 -18.87 1.78 -14.51
CA ALA A 387 -18.24 1.07 -13.39
C ALA A 387 -18.16 1.92 -12.10
N CYS A 388 -18.09 3.24 -12.23
CA CYS A 388 -18.13 4.14 -11.08
C CYS A 388 -19.56 4.43 -10.62
N LEU A 389 -20.51 4.52 -11.56
CA LEU A 389 -21.93 4.79 -11.27
C LEU A 389 -22.66 3.56 -10.73
N GLY A 390 -22.25 2.35 -11.09
CA GLY A 390 -22.85 1.10 -10.64
C GLY A 390 -22.77 0.88 -9.13
N ARG A 391 -21.92 1.63 -8.42
CA ARG A 391 -21.83 1.70 -6.95
C ARG A 391 -22.47 3.03 -6.49
N GLN A 392 -23.78 3.20 -6.66
CA GLN A 392 -24.47 4.30 -5.97
C GLN A 392 -24.43 4.00 -4.47
N SER A 393 -23.75 4.86 -3.73
CA SER A 393 -23.56 4.82 -2.28
C SER A 393 -24.88 4.51 -1.56
N SER A 394 -24.96 3.37 -0.87
CA SER A 394 -25.80 3.31 0.32
C SER A 394 -25.23 4.30 1.33
N PRO A 395 -26.02 5.23 1.87
CA PRO A 395 -25.56 6.13 2.91
C PRO A 395 -25.53 5.36 4.22
N GLU A 396 -24.49 4.54 4.43
CA GLU A 396 -24.05 4.07 5.75
C GLU A 396 -22.69 3.34 5.61
N GLU A 397 -21.72 3.91 6.33
CA GLU A 397 -20.39 3.42 6.73
C GLU A 397 -19.33 3.02 5.67
N PRO A 398 -18.07 3.52 5.83
CA PRO A 398 -16.97 3.21 4.93
C PRO A 398 -16.54 1.75 5.09
N VAL A 399 -17.01 0.90 4.19
CA VAL A 399 -16.43 -0.43 3.94
C VAL A 399 -14.96 -0.23 3.52
N GLY A 400 -14.05 -0.41 4.46
CA GLY A 400 -12.61 -0.20 4.32
C GLY A 400 -11.91 0.19 5.63
N ARG A 401 -12.63 0.77 6.61
CA ARG A 401 -12.05 1.03 7.95
C ARG A 401 -12.36 -0.07 8.98
N GLU A 402 -13.52 -0.71 8.92
CA GLU A 402 -13.95 -1.59 10.02
C GLU A 402 -13.57 -3.07 9.87
N ARG A 403 -13.41 -3.61 8.66
CA ARG A 403 -12.84 -4.98 8.53
C ARG A 403 -11.36 -5.07 8.91
N VAL A 404 -10.67 -3.94 8.89
CA VAL A 404 -9.27 -3.78 9.33
C VAL A 404 -9.17 -3.53 10.86
N LEU A 405 -10.28 -3.23 11.54
CA LEU A 405 -10.32 -2.94 12.98
C LEU A 405 -11.18 -3.93 13.80
N ALA A 406 -12.00 -4.79 13.17
CA ALA A 406 -12.96 -5.65 13.87
C ALA A 406 -12.45 -7.06 14.22
N HIS A 407 -11.13 -7.31 14.27
CA HIS A 407 -10.57 -8.63 14.62
C HIS A 407 -9.84 -8.69 15.97
N SER A 408 -9.98 -7.68 16.86
CA SER A 408 -9.40 -7.74 18.22
C SER A 408 -10.38 -8.12 19.34
N THR A 409 -11.60 -8.58 19.05
CA THR A 409 -12.60 -8.91 20.09
C THR A 409 -13.24 -10.30 19.97
N ALA A 410 -12.49 -11.29 19.48
CA ALA A 410 -12.92 -12.68 19.57
C ALA A 410 -11.75 -13.65 19.87
N SER A 411 -11.42 -13.79 21.14
CA SER A 411 -10.95 -15.06 21.73
C SER A 411 -11.04 -14.94 23.26
N GLY A 412 -11.84 -15.81 23.86
CA GLY A 412 -11.77 -16.08 25.30
C GLY A 412 -10.68 -17.10 25.62
#